data_AF-A0A3E5FLY5-F1
#
_entry.id   AF-A0A3E5FLY5-F1
#
_cell.length_a   1.000
_cell.length_b   1.000
_cell.length_c   1.000
_cell.angle_alpha   90.00
_cell.angle_beta   90.00
_cell.angle_gamma   90.00
#
_symmetry.space_group_name_H-M   'P 1'
#
loop_
_entity.id
_entity.type
_entity.pdbx_description
1 polymer ?
#
loop_
_entity_poly.entity_id
_entity_poly.type
_entity_poly.pdbx_seq_one_letter_code
_entity_poly.pdbx_strand_id
1 'polypeptide(L)'
;MNDPSLKVSANGQANENEGPEKAIDADLNTKWSCRYQYADDGKFWMEMDFDKKYAVNGLIFIGAATENSSYLTKEFSLQVKENGEWKDVYTLKDIEENEVKVTLDEPIMGSQFRLVIPKLSDTDSANARVYEFHLLGNVLADKTALGIAIDLANAITDEDLANVV
;
A
#
# COMPACT_ATOMS: atom_id res chain seq x y z
N MET A 1 8.17 -2.05 3.08
CA MET A 1 9.10 -1.10 2.43
C MET A 1 9.23 0.06 3.38
N ASN A 2 10.44 0.48 3.74
CA ASN A 2 10.65 1.65 4.60
C ASN A 2 11.09 2.82 3.74
N ASP A 3 10.12 3.55 3.20
CA ASP A 3 10.36 4.78 2.43
C ASP A 3 10.05 6.00 3.31
N PRO A 4 11.04 6.84 3.65
CA PRO A 4 10.80 8.04 4.44
C PRO A 4 9.91 9.09 3.73
N SER A 5 9.67 8.95 2.41
CA SER A 5 8.77 9.83 1.66
C SER A 5 7.30 9.43 1.78
N LEU A 6 7.02 8.21 2.27
CA LEU A 6 5.68 7.63 2.32
C LEU A 6 4.74 8.52 3.14
N LYS A 7 3.64 8.93 2.50
CA LYS A 7 2.51 9.56 3.16
C LYS A 7 1.40 8.54 3.31
N VAL A 8 0.79 8.49 4.49
CA VAL A 8 -0.36 7.64 4.76
C VAL A 8 -1.58 8.48 5.15
N SER A 9 -2.74 8.02 4.74
CA SER A 9 -4.03 8.59 5.09
C SER A 9 -5.07 7.48 5.22
N ALA A 10 -6.21 7.76 5.84
CA ALA A 10 -7.30 6.81 5.97
C ALA A 10 -8.66 7.53 5.95
N ASN A 11 -9.74 6.79 5.73
CA ASN A 11 -11.10 7.33 5.79
C ASN A 11 -11.51 7.78 7.20
N GLY A 12 -10.80 7.33 8.23
CA GLY A 12 -11.04 7.74 9.59
C GLY A 12 -10.07 7.12 10.57
N GLN A 13 -10.11 7.62 11.79
CA GLN A 13 -9.38 7.09 12.93
C GLN A 13 -10.22 7.23 14.20
N ALA A 14 -10.06 6.33 15.15
CA ALA A 14 -10.83 6.31 16.39
C ALA A 14 -10.40 7.40 17.36
N ASN A 15 -9.13 7.80 17.32
CA ASN A 15 -8.54 8.94 18.04
C ASN A 15 -7.16 9.29 17.44
N GLU A 16 -6.52 10.35 17.94
CA GLU A 16 -5.23 10.87 17.45
C GLU A 16 -4.05 9.92 17.62
N ASN A 17 -4.14 8.92 18.51
CA ASN A 17 -3.08 7.93 18.72
C ASN A 17 -3.31 6.61 17.97
N GLU A 18 -4.40 6.51 17.19
CA GLU A 18 -4.74 5.31 16.41
C GLU A 18 -4.91 5.65 14.92
N GLY A 19 -4.08 6.58 14.42
CA GLY A 19 -4.04 6.98 13.01
C GLY A 19 -3.38 5.96 12.10
N PRO A 20 -3.44 6.16 10.76
CA PRO A 20 -2.92 5.22 9.77
C PRO A 20 -1.41 4.98 9.88
N GLU A 21 -0.66 5.96 10.40
CA GLU A 21 0.79 5.84 10.65
C GLU A 21 1.13 4.71 11.63
N LYS A 22 0.19 4.34 12.50
CA LYS A 22 0.34 3.25 13.47
C LYS A 22 0.25 1.85 12.88
N ALA A 23 -0.16 1.74 11.62
CA ALA A 23 -0.19 0.47 10.90
C ALA A 23 1.04 0.28 10.01
N ILE A 24 2.02 1.18 10.08
CA ILE A 24 3.24 1.09 9.26
C ILE A 24 4.51 1.42 10.05
N ASP A 25 4.41 1.60 11.36
CA ASP A 25 5.52 2.04 12.22
C ASP A 25 6.38 0.89 12.77
N ALA A 26 6.01 -0.37 12.45
CA ALA A 26 6.70 -1.57 12.91
C ALA A 26 6.69 -1.73 14.45
N ASP A 27 5.70 -1.13 15.12
CA ASP A 27 5.42 -1.32 16.55
C ASP A 27 4.12 -2.11 16.74
N LEU A 28 4.27 -3.40 17.09
CA LEU A 28 3.18 -4.32 17.36
C LEU A 28 2.32 -3.95 18.59
N ASN A 29 2.59 -2.84 19.28
CA ASN A 29 1.76 -2.33 20.37
C ASN A 29 0.84 -1.18 19.94
N THR A 30 1.02 -0.65 18.73
CA THR A 30 0.17 0.40 18.16
C THR A 30 -0.66 -0.13 17.00
N LYS A 31 -1.75 0.57 16.67
CA LYS A 31 -2.64 0.17 15.58
C LYS A 31 -3.33 1.37 14.96
N TRP A 32 -3.61 1.29 13.67
CA TRP A 32 -4.67 2.07 13.06
C TRP A 32 -6.02 1.47 13.47
N SER A 33 -6.96 2.32 13.88
CA SER A 33 -8.32 1.91 14.25
C SER A 33 -9.32 2.86 13.62
N CYS A 34 -10.21 2.36 12.75
CA CYS A 34 -11.25 3.16 12.11
C CYS A 34 -12.64 2.68 12.57
N ARG A 35 -13.38 3.56 13.25
CA ARG A 35 -14.70 3.23 13.80
C ARG A 35 -15.72 2.99 12.70
N TYR A 36 -16.67 2.09 12.96
CA TYR A 36 -17.73 1.68 12.02
C TYR A 36 -18.50 2.84 11.36
N GLN A 37 -18.71 3.93 12.10
CA GLN A 37 -19.39 5.15 11.63
C GLN A 37 -18.63 5.93 10.55
N TYR A 38 -17.32 5.67 10.39
CA TYR A 38 -16.48 6.29 9.37
C TYR A 38 -16.37 5.42 8.11
N ALA A 39 -17.04 4.26 8.06
CA ALA A 39 -17.04 3.43 6.86
C ALA A 39 -17.56 4.23 5.66
N ASP A 40 -16.77 4.24 4.60
CA ASP A 40 -17.05 4.87 3.32
C ASP A 40 -17.63 3.81 2.38
N ASP A 41 -18.93 3.93 2.06
CA ASP A 41 -19.67 2.94 1.27
C ASP A 41 -19.45 1.48 1.78
N GLY A 42 -19.58 1.32 3.10
CA GLY A 42 -19.42 0.03 3.77
C GLY A 42 -17.98 -0.48 3.82
N LYS A 43 -16.97 0.35 3.60
CA LYS A 43 -15.56 -0.04 3.58
C LYS A 43 -14.72 0.89 4.46
N PHE A 44 -13.63 0.35 4.99
CA PHE A 44 -12.54 1.12 5.59
C PHE A 44 -11.37 1.10 4.63
N TRP A 45 -10.63 2.19 4.56
CA TRP A 45 -9.47 2.25 3.70
C TRP A 45 -8.31 3.02 4.33
N MET A 46 -7.11 2.58 4.00
CA MET A 46 -5.85 3.24 4.32
C MET A 46 -5.01 3.35 3.05
N GLU A 47 -4.66 4.57 2.66
CA GLU A 47 -3.87 4.88 1.48
C GLU A 47 -2.39 5.03 1.83
N MET A 48 -1.54 4.60 0.90
CA MET A 48 -0.10 4.76 0.90
C MET A 48 0.30 5.49 -0.39
N ASP A 49 0.78 6.72 -0.24
CA ASP A 49 1.20 7.61 -1.33
C ASP A 49 2.72 7.77 -1.30
N PHE A 50 3.37 7.14 -2.27
CA PHE A 50 4.83 7.16 -2.46
C PHE A 50 5.21 8.21 -3.51
N ASP A 51 6.36 8.86 -3.32
CA ASP A 51 6.92 9.82 -4.30
C ASP A 51 7.52 9.13 -5.55
N LYS A 52 7.65 7.80 -5.52
CA LYS A 52 8.21 6.96 -6.58
C LYS A 52 7.29 5.79 -6.88
N LYS A 53 7.45 5.23 -8.08
CA LYS A 53 6.80 3.97 -8.42
C LYS A 53 7.58 2.79 -7.84
N TYR A 54 6.84 1.80 -7.36
CA TYR A 54 7.33 0.56 -6.80
C TYR A 54 6.79 -0.63 -7.60
N ALA A 55 7.58 -1.69 -7.62
CA ALA A 55 7.15 -3.04 -7.97
C ALA A 55 6.89 -3.81 -6.67
N VAL A 56 5.61 -3.90 -6.28
CA VAL A 56 5.17 -4.58 -5.06
C VAL A 56 4.99 -6.07 -5.36
N ASN A 57 5.73 -6.93 -4.67
CA ASN A 57 5.73 -8.38 -4.87
C ASN A 57 5.15 -9.16 -3.68
N GLY A 58 4.71 -8.46 -2.64
CA GLY A 58 4.10 -9.08 -1.47
C GLY A 58 3.58 -8.05 -0.50
N LEU A 59 2.93 -8.56 0.55
CA LEU A 59 2.46 -7.75 1.66
C LEU A 59 2.47 -8.55 2.96
N ILE A 60 2.47 -7.82 4.07
CA ILE A 60 2.26 -8.32 5.43
C ILE A 60 1.05 -7.58 5.98
N PHE A 61 0.12 -8.29 6.61
CA PHE A 61 -1.00 -7.72 7.34
C PHE A 61 -1.07 -8.36 8.72
N ILE A 62 -1.23 -7.54 9.76
CA ILE A 62 -1.45 -7.97 11.14
C ILE A 62 -2.70 -7.26 11.67
N GLY A 63 -3.72 -8.06 12.01
CA GLY A 63 -4.98 -7.59 12.58
C GLY A 63 -4.98 -7.55 14.11
N ALA A 64 -6.17 -7.40 14.70
CA ALA A 64 -6.37 -7.22 16.14
C ALA A 64 -6.94 -8.44 16.88
N ALA A 65 -6.83 -9.65 16.31
CA ALA A 65 -7.36 -10.87 16.96
C ALA A 65 -6.63 -11.21 18.27
N THR A 66 -5.42 -10.67 18.49
CA THR A 66 -4.69 -10.73 19.76
C THR A 66 -5.34 -9.91 20.87
N GLU A 67 -6.03 -8.80 20.55
CA GLU A 67 -6.85 -8.05 21.50
C GLU A 67 -8.12 -8.83 21.86
N ASN A 68 -8.80 -9.35 20.83
CA ASN A 68 -9.97 -10.20 20.95
C ASN A 68 -10.16 -11.00 19.66
N SER A 69 -10.33 -12.32 19.76
CA SER A 69 -10.58 -13.19 18.61
C SER A 69 -11.74 -12.75 17.70
N SER A 70 -12.74 -12.03 18.22
CA SER A 70 -13.85 -11.50 17.42
C SER A 70 -13.45 -10.34 16.49
N TYR A 71 -12.24 -9.77 16.67
CA TYR A 71 -11.70 -8.69 15.83
C TYR A 71 -10.83 -9.22 14.68
N LEU A 72 -10.82 -10.53 14.46
CA LEU A 72 -10.14 -11.12 13.32
C LEU A 72 -10.72 -10.57 12.01
N THR A 73 -9.88 -9.86 11.25
CA THR A 73 -10.20 -9.42 9.89
C THR A 73 -10.43 -10.65 9.01
N LYS A 74 -11.53 -10.68 8.26
CA LYS A 74 -11.94 -11.83 7.44
C LYS A 74 -11.61 -11.68 5.96
N GLU A 75 -11.53 -10.45 5.48
CA GLU A 75 -11.25 -10.13 4.09
C GLU A 75 -10.55 -8.77 4.02
N PHE A 76 -9.64 -8.62 3.06
CA PHE A 76 -9.16 -7.32 2.61
C PHE A 76 -8.78 -7.35 1.13
N SER A 77 -8.75 -6.17 0.51
CA SER A 77 -8.20 -5.94 -0.81
C SER A 77 -7.00 -5.00 -0.75
N LEU A 78 -6.01 -5.25 -1.62
CA LEU A 78 -5.04 -4.26 -2.04
C LEU A 78 -5.53 -3.63 -3.34
N GLN A 79 -5.54 -2.31 -3.37
CA GLN A 79 -5.82 -1.51 -4.54
C GLN A 79 -4.59 -0.72 -4.98
N VAL A 80 -4.53 -0.41 -6.27
CA VAL A 80 -3.58 0.54 -6.85
C VAL A 80 -4.36 1.64 -7.55
N LYS A 81 -3.84 2.87 -7.55
CA LYS A 81 -4.43 3.97 -8.31
C LYS A 81 -3.87 4.02 -9.72
N GLU A 82 -4.75 3.91 -10.71
CA GLU A 82 -4.43 4.02 -12.12
C GLU A 82 -5.36 5.03 -12.78
N ASN A 83 -4.80 5.99 -13.52
CA ASN A 83 -5.57 7.02 -14.24
C ASN A 83 -6.58 7.79 -13.36
N GLY A 84 -6.25 7.98 -12.07
CA GLY A 84 -7.10 8.67 -11.11
C GLY A 84 -8.13 7.78 -10.41
N GLU A 85 -8.26 6.51 -10.80
CA GLU A 85 -9.23 5.57 -10.25
C GLU A 85 -8.53 4.47 -9.43
N TRP A 86 -9.18 4.02 -8.36
CA TRP A 86 -8.72 2.89 -7.56
C TRP A 86 -9.19 1.57 -8.16
N LYS A 87 -8.29 0.60 -8.30
CA LYS A 87 -8.59 -0.74 -8.82
C LYS A 87 -8.13 -1.82 -7.86
N ASP A 88 -8.98 -2.81 -7.60
CA ASP A 88 -8.60 -4.04 -6.89
C ASP A 88 -7.58 -4.81 -7.72
N VAL A 89 -6.43 -5.08 -7.13
CA VAL A 89 -5.31 -5.82 -7.75
C VAL A 89 -5.01 -7.11 -6.99
N TYR A 90 -5.45 -7.20 -5.74
CA TYR A 90 -5.40 -8.43 -4.96
C TYR A 90 -6.50 -8.42 -3.89
N THR A 91 -7.12 -9.56 -3.63
CA THR A 91 -8.10 -9.74 -2.56
C THR A 91 -7.82 -11.04 -1.85
N LEU A 92 -7.73 -11.00 -0.52
CA LEU A 92 -7.65 -12.17 0.34
C LEU A 92 -8.94 -12.28 1.14
N LYS A 93 -9.57 -13.46 1.08
CA LYS A 93 -10.82 -13.80 1.78
C LYS A 93 -10.60 -14.96 2.74
N ASP A 94 -11.63 -15.22 3.55
CA ASP A 94 -11.68 -16.36 4.48
C ASP A 94 -10.44 -16.43 5.39
N ILE A 95 -9.99 -15.26 5.86
CA ILE A 95 -8.80 -15.17 6.72
C ILE A 95 -9.09 -15.83 8.08
N GLU A 96 -8.24 -16.78 8.45
CA GLU A 96 -8.29 -17.53 9.70
C GLU A 96 -7.18 -17.14 10.70
N GLU A 97 -6.11 -16.51 10.22
CA GLU A 97 -4.95 -16.12 11.01
C GLU A 97 -4.88 -14.60 11.22
N ASN A 98 -4.37 -14.18 12.38
CA ASN A 98 -4.24 -12.75 12.69
C ASN A 98 -3.14 -12.06 11.87
N GLU A 99 -2.09 -12.80 11.55
CA GLU A 99 -0.97 -12.35 10.73
C GLU A 99 -1.02 -13.11 9.42
N VAL A 100 -0.98 -12.40 8.30
CA VAL A 100 -0.87 -12.99 6.98
C VAL A 100 0.31 -12.40 6.24
N LYS A 101 1.04 -13.26 5.54
CA LYS A 101 2.12 -12.90 4.64
C LYS A 101 1.76 -13.40 3.26
N VAL A 102 1.70 -12.48 2.31
CA VAL A 102 1.33 -12.77 0.93
C VAL A 102 2.53 -12.52 0.04
N THR A 103 2.82 -13.49 -0.82
CA THR A 103 3.65 -13.31 -2.00
C THR A 103 2.73 -13.24 -3.22
N LEU A 104 2.93 -12.24 -4.06
CA LEU A 104 2.16 -12.04 -5.28
C LEU A 104 2.84 -12.79 -6.44
N ASP A 105 2.06 -13.43 -7.28
CA ASP A 105 2.57 -14.15 -8.46
C ASP A 105 3.24 -13.19 -9.45
N GLU A 106 2.65 -12.01 -9.62
CA GLU A 106 3.17 -10.93 -10.47
C GLU A 106 3.29 -9.62 -9.67
N PRO A 107 4.37 -8.84 -9.85
CA PRO A 107 4.51 -7.58 -9.15
C PRO A 107 3.47 -6.55 -9.60
N ILE A 108 2.86 -5.88 -8.63
CA ILE A 108 1.94 -4.76 -8.87
C ILE A 108 2.75 -3.47 -8.93
N MET A 109 2.61 -2.76 -10.05
CA MET A 109 3.35 -1.52 -10.30
C MET A 109 2.51 -0.31 -9.91
N GLY A 110 3.05 0.59 -9.07
CA GLY A 110 2.31 1.78 -8.68
C GLY A 110 3.08 2.69 -7.73
N SER A 111 2.61 3.92 -7.57
CA SER A 111 3.07 4.84 -6.52
C SER A 111 1.99 5.11 -5.47
N GLN A 112 0.75 4.71 -5.73
CA GLN A 112 -0.38 4.93 -4.85
C GLN A 112 -1.12 3.61 -4.66
N PHE A 113 -1.17 3.16 -3.42
CA PHE A 113 -1.77 1.90 -3.02
C PHE A 113 -2.78 2.14 -1.92
N ARG A 114 -3.75 1.24 -1.77
CA ARG A 114 -4.77 1.36 -0.72
C ARG A 114 -5.16 -0.01 -0.19
N LEU A 115 -5.05 -0.18 1.13
CA LEU A 115 -5.70 -1.28 1.85
C LEU A 115 -7.19 -0.97 1.94
N VAL A 116 -8.04 -1.96 1.66
CA VAL A 116 -9.49 -1.85 1.80
C VAL A 116 -10.00 -3.03 2.62
N ILE A 117 -10.75 -2.75 3.68
CA ILE A 117 -11.38 -3.76 4.54
C ILE A 117 -12.90 -3.55 4.50
N PRO A 118 -13.70 -4.56 4.11
CA PRO A 118 -15.14 -4.44 4.14
C PRO A 118 -15.65 -4.41 5.59
N LYS A 119 -16.70 -3.61 5.82
CA LYS A 119 -17.42 -3.59 7.09
C LYS A 119 -18.25 -4.86 7.23
N LEU A 120 -18.04 -5.62 8.30
CA LEU A 120 -18.68 -6.93 8.49
C LEU A 120 -20.12 -6.84 9.04
N SER A 121 -20.47 -5.75 9.74
CA SER A 121 -21.81 -5.51 10.28
C SER A 121 -22.03 -4.02 10.59
N ASP A 122 -23.26 -3.62 10.88
CA ASP A 122 -23.59 -2.25 11.33
C ASP A 122 -23.46 -2.05 12.85
N THR A 123 -22.84 -3.00 13.55
CA THR A 123 -22.60 -2.91 15.00
C THR A 123 -21.36 -2.07 15.29
N ASP A 124 -21.32 -1.45 16.47
CA ASP A 124 -20.19 -0.63 16.92
C ASP A 124 -18.86 -1.38 17.05
N SER A 125 -18.93 -2.71 17.09
CA SER A 125 -17.78 -3.62 17.07
C SER A 125 -17.11 -3.75 15.70
N ALA A 126 -17.79 -3.38 14.60
CA ALA A 126 -17.34 -3.54 13.22
C ALA A 126 -16.35 -2.44 12.79
N ASN A 127 -15.28 -2.28 13.56
CA ASN A 127 -14.19 -1.34 13.27
C ASN A 127 -13.07 -2.05 12.50
N ALA A 128 -12.43 -1.35 11.56
CA ALA A 128 -11.12 -1.80 11.08
C ALA A 128 -10.08 -1.55 12.17
N ARG A 129 -9.25 -2.57 12.46
CA ARG A 129 -8.14 -2.49 13.41
C ARG A 129 -6.94 -3.20 12.79
N VAL A 130 -5.88 -2.45 12.53
CA VAL A 130 -4.71 -2.92 11.79
C VAL A 130 -3.47 -2.52 12.58
N TYR A 131 -2.76 -3.53 13.10
CA TYR A 131 -1.50 -3.34 13.81
C TYR A 131 -0.37 -3.08 12.82
N GLU A 132 -0.30 -3.84 11.74
CA GLU A 132 0.70 -3.63 10.70
C GLU A 132 0.14 -3.93 9.32
N PHE A 133 0.55 -3.13 8.35
CA PHE A 133 0.33 -3.34 6.95
C PHE A 133 1.53 -2.87 6.15
N HIS A 134 2.37 -3.82 5.73
CA HIS A 134 3.57 -3.50 4.98
C HIS A 134 3.48 -4.04 3.57
N LEU A 135 3.64 -3.17 2.58
CA LEU A 135 3.95 -3.60 1.22
C LEU A 135 5.42 -4.02 1.12
N LEU A 136 5.70 -5.09 0.39
CA LEU A 136 7.03 -5.61 0.10
C LEU A 136 7.31 -5.40 -1.40
N GLY A 137 8.49 -4.88 -1.74
CA GLY A 137 8.79 -4.52 -3.11
C GLY A 137 10.05 -3.68 -3.25
N ASN A 138 10.33 -3.27 -4.48
CA ASN A 138 11.50 -2.46 -4.83
C ASN A 138 11.09 -1.23 -5.64
N VAL A 139 11.85 -0.14 -5.49
CA VAL A 139 11.69 1.06 -6.33
C VAL A 139 11.89 0.68 -7.80
N LEU A 140 10.99 1.12 -8.66
CA LEU A 140 11.22 1.09 -10.11
C LEU A 140 12.24 2.18 -10.42
N ALA A 141 13.42 1.75 -10.88
CA ALA A 141 14.46 2.69 -11.29
C ALA A 141 13.91 3.65 -12.36
N ASP A 142 14.08 4.96 -12.13
CA ASP A 142 13.79 5.96 -13.14
C ASP A 142 14.81 5.82 -14.28
N LYS A 143 14.35 5.31 -15.42
CA LYS A 143 15.17 5.10 -16.62
C LYS A 143 15.05 6.24 -17.62
N THR A 144 14.34 7.32 -17.30
CA THR A 144 14.11 8.44 -18.23
C THR A 144 15.41 9.06 -18.70
N ALA A 145 16.32 9.39 -17.77
CA ALA A 145 17.62 9.96 -18.10
C ALA A 145 18.48 9.01 -18.95
N LEU A 146 18.40 7.70 -18.70
CA LEU A 146 19.08 6.70 -19.51
C LEU A 146 18.50 6.64 -20.93
N GLY A 147 17.18 6.71 -21.06
CA GLY A 147 16.50 6.79 -22.36
C GLY A 147 16.93 8.03 -23.15
N ILE A 148 16.90 9.21 -22.53
CA ILE A 148 17.35 10.47 -23.14
C ILE A 148 18.81 10.36 -23.59
N ALA A 149 19.69 9.78 -22.78
CA ALA A 149 21.09 9.61 -23.14
C ALA A 149 21.28 8.69 -24.35
N ILE A 150 20.49 7.61 -24.45
CA ILE A 150 20.50 6.70 -25.60
C ILE A 150 20.00 7.42 -26.86
N ASP A 151 18.89 8.17 -26.75
CA ASP A 151 18.33 8.92 -27.87
C ASP A 151 19.32 9.98 -28.39
N LEU A 152 19.98 10.69 -27.47
CA LEU A 152 21.05 11.64 -27.82
C LEU A 152 22.23 10.93 -28.47
N ALA A 153 22.70 9.81 -27.91
CA ALA A 153 23.82 9.05 -28.47
C ALA A 153 23.53 8.54 -29.89
N ASN A 154 22.30 8.09 -30.16
CA ASN A 154 21.87 7.64 -31.50
C ASN A 154 21.72 8.79 -32.50
N ALA A 155 21.56 10.03 -32.04
CA ALA A 155 21.48 11.21 -32.89
C ALA A 155 22.85 11.79 -33.28
N ILE A 156 23.95 11.31 -32.65
CA ILE A 156 25.31 11.74 -32.95
C ILE A 156 25.71 11.27 -34.36
N THR A 157 26.22 12.19 -35.18
CA THR A 157 26.74 11.89 -36.52
C THR A 157 28.27 11.74 -36.53
N ASP A 158 28.82 11.20 -37.62
CA ASP A 158 30.28 11.14 -37.82
C ASP A 158 30.91 12.54 -37.85
N GLU A 159 30.18 13.57 -38.29
CA GLU A 159 30.62 14.97 -38.28
C GLU A 159 30.72 15.51 -36.85
N ASP A 160 29.76 15.17 -35.98
CA ASP A 160 29.79 15.54 -34.56
C ASP A 160 30.96 14.87 -33.82
N LEU A 161 31.40 13.70 -34.29
CA LEU A 161 32.52 12.96 -33.72
C LEU A 161 33.89 13.40 -34.26
N ALA A 162 33.93 14.19 -35.34
CA ALA A 162 35.16 14.49 -36.08
C ALA A 162 36.26 15.23 -35.27
N ASN A 163 35.90 15.86 -34.15
CA ASN A 163 36.83 16.60 -33.27
C ASN A 163 36.95 16.01 -31.86
N VAL A 164 36.33 14.86 -31.60
CA VAL A 164 36.19 14.28 -30.26
C VAL A 164 37.05 13.01 -30.09
N VAL A 165 37.50 12.42 -31.20
CA VAL A 165 38.35 11.22 -31.25
C VAL A 165 39.78 11.58 -31.66
#